data_AF-A0A950P3P6-F1
#
_entry.id   AF-A0A950P3P6-F1
#
_cell.length_a   1.000
_cell.length_b   1.000
_cell.length_c   1.000
_cell.angle_alpha   90.00
_cell.angle_beta   90.00
_cell.angle_gamma   90.00
#
_symmetry.space_group_name_H-M   'P 1'
#
loop_
_entity.id
_entity.type
_entity.pdbx_description
1 polymer ?
#
loop_
_entity_poly.entity_id
_entity_poly.type
_entity_poly.pdbx_seq_one_letter_code
_entity_poly.pdbx_strand_id
1 'polypeptide(L)'
;FEKAYPAFTLKYVSVGTGVAINDAESGVASALLVHAAALENQFVAQGFSKERFGRAIFYGDYVLLGPASDPAGVLANAPHDMATAFARIAAAGAAGKADFVSRGGTPGTTVQEHAIWALDAGTAGLTLCNVSDTNGGGEAPSTASGACPTTTSNPPWYHTTGLTQGPNIEAANTCNFTNAGNNGANDCYVFTDRGTFQCLTSAACAGGSVAPSNLRIVARDNSATAKGGQNLLINSFHAYAINPAAFAGNPNVQINSTAATDFLNFLTSPSFQAQLKSFLGSTSDPPFIADASPKITITSGFPGKVQGGKKVTISGSIANVVPGTPALANQTVSVNEVLTGGLPGLPIASGKTNSAGAFSITFSPTSTGSYVVTTNQITQIENSLLNPVFGDLLQPASTAASKVTVQGALQGVSYSAFPGRVLVTGTVLPGSGHVKGTVVVLARGKKGRFRKIATSFLGSGDHAFAISAARSKGTWFFEVRYQDPGTVLATTTRAKKLFVPARDSAGITTSSFKVKNGRFTLKGRIAPKPSRSGTIVQVLGLDAGPLNASAQATGGGSPRFRVIATVRVRGGATKFMVRGGLKRGEHWILELKYEPGGAAGSAYGGLRSVRVT
;
A
#
# COMPACT_ATOMS: atom_id res chain seq x y z
N PHE A 1 -13.61 -10.02 17.92
CA PHE A 1 -14.48 -8.90 17.50
C PHE A 1 -15.01 -8.10 18.69
N GLU A 2 -15.82 -8.69 19.58
CA GLU A 2 -16.49 -7.98 20.69
C GLU A 2 -15.54 -7.15 21.57
N LYS A 3 -14.33 -7.66 21.86
CA LYS A 3 -13.29 -6.89 22.57
C LYS A 3 -12.91 -5.58 21.86
N ALA A 4 -12.86 -5.58 20.53
CA ALA A 4 -12.52 -4.41 19.72
C ALA A 4 -13.74 -3.49 19.50
N TYR A 5 -14.95 -4.04 19.56
CA TYR A 5 -16.21 -3.32 19.33
C TYR A 5 -17.23 -3.67 20.43
N PRO A 6 -17.04 -3.16 21.66
CA PRO A 6 -17.83 -3.57 22.83
C PRO A 6 -19.30 -3.12 22.77
N ALA A 7 -19.67 -2.24 21.83
CA ALA A 7 -21.04 -1.83 21.57
C ALA A 7 -21.87 -2.90 20.83
N PHE A 8 -21.24 -3.97 20.34
CA PHE A 8 -21.90 -5.04 19.60
C PHE A 8 -21.71 -6.39 20.28
N THR A 9 -22.77 -7.19 20.26
CA THR A 9 -22.73 -8.62 20.62
C THR A 9 -22.76 -9.43 19.34
N LEU A 10 -21.77 -10.30 19.14
CA LEU A 10 -21.71 -11.16 17.95
C LEU A 10 -22.51 -12.43 18.19
N LYS A 11 -23.51 -12.65 17.34
CA LYS A 11 -24.21 -13.94 17.21
C LYS A 11 -23.93 -14.49 15.82
N TYR A 12 -23.62 -15.78 15.73
CA TYR A 12 -23.39 -16.46 14.46
C TYR A 12 -24.20 -17.75 14.40
N VAL A 13 -24.60 -18.13 13.20
CA VAL A 13 -25.26 -19.39 12.87
C VAL A 13 -24.41 -20.05 11.80
N SER A 14 -24.00 -21.30 12.03
CA SER A 14 -23.19 -22.07 11.10
C SER A 14 -24.06 -23.13 10.43
N VAL A 15 -24.24 -23.01 9.13
CA VAL A 15 -25.08 -23.87 8.28
C VAL A 15 -24.42 -24.02 6.90
N GLY A 16 -24.97 -24.87 6.02
CA GLY A 16 -24.49 -24.99 4.65
C GLY A 16 -24.60 -23.67 3.88
N THR A 17 -23.72 -23.46 2.89
CA THR A 17 -23.62 -22.18 2.16
C THR A 17 -24.94 -21.71 1.55
N GLY A 18 -25.73 -22.62 0.97
CA GLY A 18 -27.04 -22.29 0.42
C GLY A 18 -28.02 -21.81 1.48
N VAL A 19 -28.07 -22.48 2.64
CA VAL A 19 -28.90 -22.07 3.77
C VAL A 19 -28.44 -20.72 4.33
N ALA A 20 -27.13 -20.50 4.46
CA ALA A 20 -26.58 -19.23 4.96
C ALA A 20 -26.95 -18.05 4.03
N ILE A 21 -26.89 -18.27 2.71
CA ILE A 21 -27.31 -17.29 1.71
C ILE A 21 -28.82 -17.05 1.80
N ASN A 22 -29.64 -18.10 1.85
CA ASN A 22 -31.09 -17.96 2.00
C ASN A 22 -31.49 -17.21 3.28
N ASP A 23 -30.81 -17.47 4.40
CA ASP A 23 -31.01 -16.75 5.67
C ASP A 23 -30.65 -15.26 5.52
N ALA A 24 -29.56 -14.95 4.83
CA ALA A 24 -29.15 -13.59 4.53
C ALA A 24 -30.14 -12.86 3.60
N GLU A 25 -30.62 -13.54 2.55
CA GLU A 25 -31.66 -13.06 1.62
C GLU A 25 -33.02 -12.88 2.31
N SER A 26 -33.27 -13.61 3.39
CA SER A 26 -34.47 -13.49 4.23
C SER A 26 -34.33 -12.42 5.32
N GLY A 27 -33.17 -11.76 5.43
CA GLY A 27 -32.92 -10.68 6.39
C GLY A 27 -32.65 -11.16 7.82
N VAL A 28 -32.27 -12.44 8.01
CA VAL A 28 -31.99 -13.04 9.32
C VAL A 28 -30.63 -12.58 9.88
N ALA A 29 -29.68 -12.26 8.99
CA ALA A 29 -28.32 -11.86 9.35
C ALA A 29 -28.00 -10.43 8.87
N SER A 30 -27.05 -9.77 9.53
CA SER A 30 -26.52 -8.46 9.10
C SER A 30 -25.21 -8.56 8.29
N ALA A 31 -24.51 -9.68 8.39
CA ALA A 31 -23.31 -9.99 7.61
C ALA A 31 -23.31 -11.47 7.23
N LEU A 32 -22.68 -11.80 6.12
CA LEU A 32 -22.55 -13.15 5.56
C LEU A 32 -21.06 -13.47 5.36
N LEU A 33 -20.64 -14.70 5.70
CA LEU A 33 -19.30 -15.24 5.44
C LEU A 33 -19.48 -16.60 4.77
N VAL A 34 -19.03 -16.74 3.52
CA VAL A 34 -19.29 -17.89 2.65
C VAL A 34 -18.09 -18.19 1.75
N HIS A 35 -18.14 -19.28 0.99
CA HIS A 35 -17.04 -19.76 0.14
C HIS A 35 -17.56 -20.51 -1.11
N ALA A 36 -18.53 -19.92 -1.80
CA ALA A 36 -19.11 -20.44 -3.04
C ALA A 36 -19.24 -19.31 -4.07
N ALA A 37 -18.17 -19.07 -4.82
CA ALA A 37 -17.99 -17.93 -5.71
C ALA A 37 -19.19 -17.63 -6.63
N ALA A 38 -19.82 -18.67 -7.18
CA ALA A 38 -20.89 -18.47 -8.13
C ALA A 38 -22.25 -18.19 -7.44
N LEU A 39 -22.53 -18.74 -6.25
CA LEU A 39 -23.68 -18.31 -5.43
C LEU A 39 -23.49 -16.89 -4.89
N GLU A 40 -22.28 -16.56 -4.49
CA GLU A 40 -21.91 -15.22 -4.02
C GLU A 40 -22.13 -14.15 -5.09
N ASN A 41 -21.78 -14.44 -6.35
CA ASN A 41 -22.04 -13.50 -7.44
C ASN A 41 -23.55 -13.24 -7.61
N GLN A 42 -24.40 -14.25 -7.42
CA GLN A 42 -25.85 -14.16 -7.60
C GLN A 42 -26.44 -13.33 -6.47
N PHE A 43 -26.02 -13.61 -5.23
CA PHE A 43 -26.37 -12.84 -4.05
C PHE A 43 -26.08 -11.34 -4.23
N VAL A 44 -24.90 -11.00 -4.78
CA VAL A 44 -24.55 -9.62 -5.13
C VAL A 44 -25.42 -9.09 -6.28
N ALA A 45 -25.61 -9.87 -7.35
CA ALA A 45 -26.38 -9.48 -8.54
C ALA A 45 -27.82 -9.10 -8.19
N GLN A 46 -28.42 -9.82 -7.24
CA GLN A 46 -29.77 -9.61 -6.75
C GLN A 46 -29.88 -8.42 -5.78
N GLY A 47 -28.76 -7.78 -5.42
CA GLY A 47 -28.73 -6.55 -4.65
C GLY A 47 -28.72 -6.73 -3.13
N PHE A 48 -28.51 -7.96 -2.64
CA PHE A 48 -28.46 -8.24 -1.20
C PHE A 48 -27.14 -7.85 -0.53
N SER A 49 -26.07 -7.65 -1.31
CA SER A 49 -24.79 -7.12 -0.81
C SER A 49 -24.70 -5.60 -0.94
N LYS A 50 -24.14 -4.94 0.07
CA LYS A 50 -23.78 -3.51 0.02
C LYS A 50 -22.58 -3.24 -0.90
N GLU A 51 -21.69 -4.21 -1.05
CA GLU A 51 -20.47 -4.10 -1.85
C GLU A 51 -20.59 -4.93 -3.14
N ARG A 52 -19.99 -4.45 -4.23
CA ARG A 52 -20.03 -5.10 -5.53
C ARG A 52 -19.25 -6.43 -5.58
N PHE A 53 -18.31 -6.61 -4.66
CA PHE A 53 -17.47 -7.79 -4.56
C PHE A 53 -17.31 -8.15 -3.08
N GLY A 54 -17.08 -9.43 -2.82
CA GLY A 54 -16.85 -9.91 -1.46
C GLY A 54 -15.51 -9.42 -0.95
N ARG A 55 -15.43 -9.15 0.35
CA ARG A 55 -14.12 -8.93 0.98
C ARG A 55 -13.44 -10.27 1.16
N ALA A 56 -12.30 -10.47 0.52
CA ALA A 56 -11.44 -11.61 0.79
C ALA A 56 -11.04 -11.61 2.27
N ILE A 57 -11.19 -12.75 2.94
CA ILE A 57 -10.82 -12.91 4.36
C ILE A 57 -9.68 -13.90 4.53
N PHE A 58 -9.84 -15.11 3.97
CA PHE A 58 -8.80 -16.13 3.87
C PHE A 58 -9.17 -17.16 2.83
N TYR A 59 -8.20 -17.99 2.46
CA TYR A 59 -8.47 -19.24 1.76
C TYR A 59 -7.90 -20.43 2.53
N GLY A 60 -8.58 -21.57 2.40
CA GLY A 60 -8.06 -22.87 2.74
C GLY A 60 -7.90 -23.71 1.48
N ASP A 61 -7.77 -25.01 1.68
CA ASP A 61 -7.64 -26.00 0.62
C ASP A 61 -8.35 -27.29 0.99
N TYR A 62 -8.75 -28.01 -0.05
CA TYR A 62 -9.24 -29.38 0.07
C TYR A 62 -8.09 -30.38 -0.01
N VAL A 63 -8.23 -31.46 0.74
CA VAL A 63 -7.29 -32.58 0.83
C VAL A 63 -8.03 -33.90 0.74
N LEU A 64 -7.32 -34.90 0.25
CA LEU A 64 -7.77 -36.28 0.30
C LEU A 64 -7.08 -36.97 1.48
N LEU A 65 -7.88 -37.48 2.39
CA LEU A 65 -7.44 -38.32 3.48
C LEU A 65 -7.57 -39.79 3.09
N GLY A 66 -6.65 -40.60 3.56
CA GLY A 66 -6.66 -42.03 3.39
C GLY A 66 -5.89 -42.73 4.49
N PRO A 67 -5.94 -44.06 4.52
CA PRO A 67 -5.33 -44.84 5.57
C PRO A 67 -3.80 -44.83 5.48
N ALA A 68 -3.13 -45.17 6.59
CA ALA A 68 -1.68 -45.29 6.62
C ALA A 68 -1.13 -46.35 5.65
N SER A 69 -1.88 -47.42 5.40
CA SER A 69 -1.51 -48.47 4.44
C SER A 69 -1.63 -48.04 2.97
N ASP A 70 -2.45 -47.02 2.69
CA ASP A 70 -2.73 -46.50 1.35
C ASP A 70 -2.94 -47.60 0.28
N PRO A 71 -3.97 -48.46 0.39
CA PRO A 71 -4.17 -49.61 -0.51
C PRO A 71 -4.41 -49.22 -1.97
N ALA A 72 -4.85 -47.99 -2.25
CA ALA A 72 -4.97 -47.44 -3.61
C ALA A 72 -3.63 -46.88 -4.16
N GLY A 73 -2.60 -46.77 -3.34
CA GLY A 73 -1.27 -46.29 -3.71
C GLY A 73 -1.26 -44.83 -4.16
N VAL A 74 -2.10 -43.98 -3.57
CA VAL A 74 -2.21 -42.55 -3.91
C VAL A 74 -0.91 -41.80 -3.59
N LEU A 75 -0.30 -42.04 -2.43
CA LEU A 75 0.89 -41.31 -1.99
C LEU A 75 2.08 -41.48 -2.94
N ALA A 76 2.27 -42.70 -3.45
CA ALA A 76 3.39 -43.00 -4.32
C ALA A 76 3.17 -42.51 -5.76
N ASN A 77 1.92 -42.39 -6.20
CA ASN A 77 1.60 -42.27 -7.62
C ASN A 77 0.80 -41.03 -8.02
N ALA A 78 0.07 -40.41 -7.09
CA ALA A 78 -0.81 -39.28 -7.36
C ALA A 78 -0.94 -38.27 -6.19
N PRO A 79 0.13 -37.94 -5.43
CA PRO A 79 0.01 -37.05 -4.27
C PRO A 79 -0.37 -35.61 -4.64
N HIS A 80 -0.15 -35.21 -5.91
CA HIS A 80 -0.41 -33.86 -6.47
C HIS A 80 -1.27 -33.90 -7.74
N ASP A 81 -2.04 -34.97 -7.92
CA ASP A 81 -2.97 -35.13 -9.04
C ASP A 81 -4.27 -35.73 -8.51
N MET A 82 -5.20 -34.85 -8.15
CA MET A 82 -6.40 -35.26 -7.42
C MET A 82 -7.33 -36.13 -8.28
N ALA A 83 -7.41 -35.88 -9.58
CA ALA A 83 -8.21 -36.70 -10.49
C ALA A 83 -7.63 -38.13 -10.59
N THR A 84 -6.31 -38.25 -10.72
CA THR A 84 -5.64 -39.56 -10.73
C THR A 84 -5.76 -40.27 -9.37
N ALA A 85 -5.69 -39.54 -8.24
CA ALA A 85 -5.88 -40.10 -6.91
C ALA A 85 -7.29 -40.71 -6.75
N PHE A 86 -8.31 -39.98 -7.18
CA PHE A 86 -9.71 -40.43 -7.18
C PHE A 86 -9.89 -41.68 -8.05
N ALA A 87 -9.37 -41.67 -9.28
CA ALA A 87 -9.42 -42.82 -10.18
C ALA A 87 -8.78 -44.09 -9.57
N ARG A 88 -7.66 -43.93 -8.85
CA ARG A 88 -6.99 -45.03 -8.14
C ARG A 88 -7.83 -45.59 -7.02
N ILE A 89 -8.50 -44.75 -6.24
CA ILE A 89 -9.41 -45.20 -5.18
C ILE A 89 -10.58 -45.95 -5.78
N ALA A 90 -11.19 -45.45 -6.86
CA ALA A 90 -12.27 -46.14 -7.54
C ALA A 90 -11.84 -47.53 -8.06
N ALA A 91 -10.64 -47.64 -8.65
CA ALA A 91 -10.10 -48.91 -9.11
C ALA A 91 -9.80 -49.88 -7.94
N ALA A 92 -9.27 -49.37 -6.82
CA ALA A 92 -9.03 -50.17 -5.62
C ALA A 92 -10.35 -50.64 -4.98
N GLY A 93 -11.37 -49.78 -4.95
CA GLY A 93 -12.69 -50.11 -4.45
C GLY A 93 -13.44 -51.12 -5.31
N ALA A 94 -13.35 -51.01 -6.65
CA ALA A 94 -13.85 -52.03 -7.56
C ALA A 94 -13.16 -53.40 -7.35
N ALA A 95 -11.92 -53.40 -6.86
CA ALA A 95 -11.16 -54.60 -6.50
C ALA A 95 -11.37 -55.05 -5.03
N GLY A 96 -12.24 -54.38 -4.26
CA GLY A 96 -12.53 -54.70 -2.86
C GLY A 96 -11.40 -54.40 -1.87
N LYS A 97 -10.54 -53.42 -2.18
CA LYS A 97 -9.35 -53.07 -1.38
C LYS A 97 -9.42 -51.72 -0.68
N ALA A 98 -10.41 -50.90 -1.03
CA ALA A 98 -10.55 -49.55 -0.52
C ALA A 98 -12.01 -49.13 -0.55
N ASP A 99 -12.37 -48.23 0.34
CA ASP A 99 -13.68 -47.60 0.39
C ASP A 99 -13.54 -46.08 0.30
N PHE A 100 -14.58 -45.38 -0.14
CA PHE A 100 -14.63 -43.93 -0.20
C PHE A 100 -15.86 -43.44 0.55
N VAL A 101 -15.66 -42.46 1.43
CA VAL A 101 -16.73 -41.92 2.28
C VAL A 101 -17.05 -40.50 1.86
N SER A 102 -18.23 -40.32 1.30
CA SER A 102 -18.80 -39.02 0.95
C SER A 102 -19.84 -38.57 1.97
N ARG A 103 -19.94 -37.25 2.16
CA ARG A 103 -21.05 -36.65 2.89
C ARG A 103 -22.38 -36.83 2.16
N GLY A 104 -22.36 -36.85 0.83
CA GLY A 104 -23.56 -36.88 0.00
C GLY A 104 -24.34 -35.57 -0.03
N GLY A 105 -25.32 -35.55 -0.95
CA GLY A 105 -26.12 -34.37 -1.22
C GLY A 105 -25.29 -33.27 -1.89
N THR A 106 -25.47 -32.05 -1.42
CA THR A 106 -24.95 -30.85 -2.06
C THR A 106 -24.11 -29.88 -1.21
N PRO A 107 -23.66 -30.19 0.04
CA PRO A 107 -22.70 -29.34 0.72
C PRO A 107 -21.46 -29.06 -0.15
N GLY A 108 -20.83 -27.89 0.03
CA GLY A 108 -19.72 -27.42 -0.83
C GLY A 108 -18.61 -28.46 -1.08
N THR A 109 -18.18 -29.19 -0.04
CA THR A 109 -17.18 -30.26 -0.17
C THR A 109 -17.62 -31.39 -1.10
N THR A 110 -18.91 -31.77 -1.08
CA THR A 110 -19.46 -32.82 -1.96
C THR A 110 -19.59 -32.34 -3.40
N VAL A 111 -19.94 -31.07 -3.61
CA VAL A 111 -19.91 -30.44 -4.94
C VAL A 111 -18.50 -30.51 -5.52
N GLN A 112 -17.50 -30.11 -4.73
CA GLN A 112 -16.11 -30.16 -5.15
C GLN A 112 -15.63 -31.60 -5.41
N GLU A 113 -16.01 -32.54 -4.54
CA GLU A 113 -15.73 -33.97 -4.71
C GLU A 113 -16.29 -34.50 -6.04
N HIS A 114 -17.56 -34.23 -6.35
CA HIS A 114 -18.19 -34.64 -7.61
C HIS A 114 -17.56 -33.95 -8.83
N ALA A 115 -17.17 -32.69 -8.72
CA ALA A 115 -16.44 -31.99 -9.77
C ALA A 115 -15.11 -32.69 -10.09
N ILE A 116 -14.40 -33.20 -9.07
CA ILE A 116 -13.18 -33.98 -9.24
C ILE A 116 -13.48 -35.34 -9.88
N TRP A 117 -14.50 -36.06 -9.41
CA TRP A 117 -14.91 -37.32 -10.03
C TRP A 117 -15.22 -37.17 -11.52
N ALA A 118 -15.83 -36.05 -11.91
CA ALA A 118 -16.18 -35.75 -13.31
C ALA A 118 -14.96 -35.40 -14.20
N LEU A 119 -13.78 -35.09 -13.63
CA LEU A 119 -12.56 -34.87 -14.41
C LEU A 119 -12.05 -36.16 -15.10
N ASP A 120 -12.52 -37.32 -14.65
CA ASP A 120 -12.22 -38.58 -15.30
C ASP A 120 -13.51 -39.23 -15.82
N ALA A 121 -13.57 -39.49 -17.12
CA ALA A 121 -14.76 -40.01 -17.81
C ALA A 121 -15.08 -41.48 -17.47
N GLY A 122 -14.52 -42.01 -16.38
CA GLY A 122 -14.35 -43.45 -16.12
C GLY A 122 -14.77 -43.94 -14.74
N THR A 123 -15.46 -43.16 -13.91
CA THR A 123 -16.06 -43.69 -12.67
C THR A 123 -17.34 -44.48 -12.96
N ALA A 124 -17.14 -45.67 -13.55
CA ALA A 124 -18.22 -46.59 -13.86
C ALA A 124 -19.08 -46.85 -12.61
N GLY A 125 -20.38 -46.57 -12.72
CA GLY A 125 -21.36 -46.85 -11.67
C GLY A 125 -21.57 -45.75 -10.63
N LEU A 126 -20.79 -44.67 -10.62
CA LEU A 126 -21.09 -43.51 -9.76
C LEU A 126 -22.12 -42.59 -10.41
N THR A 127 -23.21 -42.33 -9.70
CA THR A 127 -24.14 -41.27 -10.07
C THR A 127 -23.64 -39.98 -9.42
N LEU A 128 -23.22 -39.00 -10.20
CA LEU A 128 -22.74 -37.71 -9.69
C LEU A 128 -23.88 -36.70 -9.65
N CYS A 129 -23.87 -35.81 -8.65
CA CYS A 129 -24.72 -34.62 -8.70
C CYS A 129 -24.19 -33.66 -9.77
N ASN A 130 -24.94 -33.46 -10.85
CA ASN A 130 -24.65 -32.38 -11.78
C ASN A 130 -25.20 -31.07 -11.21
N VAL A 131 -24.32 -30.29 -10.58
CA VAL A 131 -24.61 -28.90 -10.22
C VAL A 131 -24.08 -28.01 -11.33
N SER A 132 -24.96 -27.26 -11.99
CA SER A 132 -24.54 -26.36 -13.07
C SER A 132 -23.83 -25.14 -12.50
N ASP A 133 -22.69 -24.78 -13.09
CA ASP A 133 -21.99 -23.52 -12.81
C ASP A 133 -22.87 -22.29 -13.05
N THR A 134 -23.89 -22.40 -13.91
CA THR A 134 -24.88 -21.32 -14.13
C THR A 134 -25.72 -21.01 -12.90
N ASN A 135 -25.84 -21.96 -11.97
CA ASN A 135 -26.63 -21.85 -10.74
C ASN A 135 -25.75 -21.77 -9.48
N GLY A 136 -24.49 -21.40 -9.64
CA GLY A 136 -23.68 -21.04 -8.48
C GLY A 136 -22.81 -22.15 -7.90
N GLY A 137 -22.90 -23.39 -8.40
CA GLY A 137 -22.24 -24.52 -7.75
C GLY A 137 -22.70 -24.63 -6.30
N GLY A 138 -23.94 -25.04 -6.08
CA GLY A 138 -24.46 -25.21 -4.73
C GLY A 138 -25.90 -25.68 -4.72
N GLU A 139 -26.19 -26.60 -3.81
CA GLU A 139 -27.46 -27.07 -3.24
C GLU A 139 -28.73 -27.34 -4.08
N ALA A 140 -28.80 -26.89 -5.33
CA ALA A 140 -29.81 -27.29 -6.29
C ALA A 140 -29.14 -28.02 -7.46
N PRO A 141 -29.52 -29.28 -7.76
CA PRO A 141 -29.11 -29.94 -8.99
C PRO A 141 -29.52 -29.08 -10.20
N SER A 142 -28.79 -29.18 -11.31
CA SER A 142 -29.26 -28.56 -12.55
C SER A 142 -30.67 -29.07 -12.86
N THR A 143 -31.59 -28.18 -13.22
CA THR A 143 -33.01 -28.52 -13.47
C THR A 143 -33.19 -29.56 -14.58
N ALA A 144 -32.14 -29.81 -15.38
CA ALA A 144 -32.09 -30.82 -16.43
C ALA A 144 -31.67 -32.23 -15.95
N SER A 145 -31.10 -32.39 -14.75
CA SER A 145 -30.46 -33.64 -14.30
C SER A 145 -31.20 -34.41 -13.18
N GLY A 146 -32.29 -33.87 -12.63
CA GLY A 146 -33.01 -34.50 -11.50
C GLY A 146 -32.32 -34.32 -10.14
N ALA A 147 -32.89 -34.90 -9.07
CA ALA A 147 -32.36 -34.80 -7.71
C ALA A 147 -30.99 -35.51 -7.57
N CYS A 148 -30.14 -34.99 -6.68
CA CYS A 148 -28.92 -35.66 -6.28
C CYS A 148 -29.20 -37.10 -5.81
N PRO A 149 -28.41 -38.10 -6.22
CA PRO A 149 -28.63 -39.49 -5.86
C PRO A 149 -28.61 -39.67 -4.34
N THR A 150 -29.65 -40.31 -3.81
CA THR A 150 -29.81 -40.65 -2.40
C THR A 150 -29.51 -42.13 -2.21
N THR A 151 -28.24 -42.48 -1.98
CA THR A 151 -27.74 -43.81 -1.55
C THR A 151 -28.00 -45.04 -2.46
N THR A 152 -29.08 -45.14 -3.23
CA THR A 152 -29.54 -46.38 -3.88
C THR A 152 -28.88 -46.75 -5.21
N SER A 153 -27.99 -45.91 -5.76
CA SER A 153 -27.31 -46.17 -7.04
C SER A 153 -25.78 -46.15 -6.97
N ASN A 154 -25.20 -46.11 -5.76
CA ASN A 154 -23.74 -46.03 -5.61
C ASN A 154 -23.07 -47.42 -5.65
N PRO A 155 -21.83 -47.51 -6.16
CA PRO A 155 -21.04 -48.74 -6.05
C PRO A 155 -20.82 -49.14 -4.58
N PRO A 156 -20.64 -50.43 -4.27
CA PRO A 156 -20.47 -50.91 -2.88
C PRO A 156 -19.32 -50.26 -2.11
N TRP A 157 -18.30 -49.76 -2.81
CA TRP A 157 -17.14 -49.10 -2.22
C TRP A 157 -17.34 -47.60 -1.95
N TYR A 158 -18.48 -47.01 -2.32
CA TYR A 158 -18.76 -45.59 -2.14
C TYR A 158 -19.91 -45.38 -1.15
N HIS A 159 -19.58 -44.86 0.04
CA HIS A 159 -20.48 -44.72 1.16
C HIS A 159 -20.92 -43.28 1.34
N THR A 160 -22.22 -43.06 1.53
CA THR A 160 -22.80 -41.74 1.71
C THR A 160 -23.37 -41.60 3.12
N THR A 161 -22.91 -40.63 3.91
CA THR A 161 -23.24 -40.55 5.34
C THR A 161 -24.36 -39.57 5.70
N GLY A 162 -24.54 -38.50 4.93
CA GLY A 162 -25.43 -37.38 5.28
C GLY A 162 -24.94 -36.50 6.45
N LEU A 163 -23.72 -36.74 6.94
CA LEU A 163 -23.18 -36.08 8.13
C LEU A 163 -22.54 -34.72 7.83
N THR A 164 -22.33 -33.92 8.88
CA THR A 164 -21.47 -32.72 8.81
C THR A 164 -20.00 -33.11 8.63
N GLN A 165 -19.15 -32.16 8.21
CA GLN A 165 -17.76 -32.42 7.79
C GLN A 165 -16.93 -33.22 8.81
N GLY A 166 -16.88 -32.80 10.07
CA GLY A 166 -16.11 -33.48 11.12
C GLY A 166 -16.57 -34.92 11.36
N PRO A 167 -17.85 -35.16 11.71
CA PRO A 167 -18.40 -36.51 11.85
C PRO A 167 -18.25 -37.40 10.60
N ASN A 168 -18.21 -36.83 9.39
CA ASN A 168 -17.92 -37.62 8.18
C ASN A 168 -16.47 -38.13 8.14
N ILE A 169 -15.51 -37.32 8.60
CA ILE A 169 -14.11 -37.76 8.75
C ILE A 169 -14.00 -38.84 9.83
N GLU A 170 -14.73 -38.70 10.95
CA GLU A 170 -14.76 -39.71 12.02
C GLU A 170 -15.35 -41.03 11.52
N ALA A 171 -16.45 -40.99 10.74
CA ALA A 171 -17.03 -42.16 10.09
C ALA A 171 -16.01 -42.85 9.16
N ALA A 172 -15.31 -42.08 8.32
CA ALA A 172 -14.24 -42.60 7.48
C ALA A 172 -13.08 -43.19 8.29
N ASN A 173 -12.73 -42.61 9.43
CA ASN A 173 -11.69 -43.12 10.31
C ASN A 173 -12.05 -44.48 10.92
N THR A 174 -13.33 -44.72 11.20
CA THR A 174 -13.83 -46.03 11.68
C THR A 174 -14.04 -47.05 10.57
N CYS A 175 -14.36 -46.59 9.36
CA CYS A 175 -14.59 -47.39 8.16
C CYS A 175 -15.50 -48.61 8.40
N ASN A 176 -16.72 -48.35 8.88
CA ASN A 176 -17.70 -49.39 9.22
C ASN A 176 -19.04 -49.11 8.53
N PHE A 177 -19.29 -49.75 7.38
CA PHE A 177 -20.47 -49.57 6.55
C PHE A 177 -21.04 -50.92 6.12
N THR A 178 -22.37 -51.06 6.07
CA THR A 178 -23.07 -52.34 5.84
C THR A 178 -22.63 -53.10 4.58
N ASN A 179 -22.13 -52.41 3.55
CA ASN A 179 -21.69 -52.98 2.28
C ASN A 179 -20.20 -52.82 1.99
N ALA A 180 -19.38 -52.38 2.96
CA ALA A 180 -17.94 -52.23 2.76
C ALA A 180 -17.27 -53.60 2.52
N GLY A 181 -16.30 -53.63 1.61
CA GLY A 181 -15.60 -54.85 1.21
C GLY A 181 -14.85 -55.50 2.38
N ASN A 182 -14.29 -54.69 3.29
CA ASN A 182 -13.61 -55.13 4.50
C ASN A 182 -13.92 -54.20 5.69
N ASN A 183 -15.09 -54.36 6.31
CA ASN A 183 -15.48 -53.56 7.48
C ASN A 183 -14.42 -53.55 8.59
N GLY A 184 -14.01 -52.34 9.01
CA GLY A 184 -13.04 -52.14 10.10
C GLY A 184 -11.57 -52.38 9.70
N ALA A 185 -11.26 -52.54 8.41
CA ALA A 185 -9.89 -52.75 7.93
C ALA A 185 -9.05 -51.47 7.83
N ASN A 186 -9.61 -50.31 8.20
CA ASN A 186 -8.99 -48.99 8.03
C ASN A 186 -8.56 -48.78 6.57
N ASP A 187 -9.47 -48.93 5.62
CA ASP A 187 -9.24 -48.81 4.17
C ASP A 187 -10.07 -47.70 3.50
N CYS A 188 -10.72 -46.85 4.30
CA CYS A 188 -11.53 -45.73 3.83
C CYS A 188 -10.71 -44.49 3.49
N TYR A 189 -11.06 -43.87 2.36
CA TYR A 189 -10.64 -42.54 1.94
C TYR A 189 -11.78 -41.54 2.12
N VAL A 190 -11.45 -40.27 2.38
CA VAL A 190 -12.43 -39.19 2.51
C VAL A 190 -11.87 -37.87 2.00
N PHE A 191 -12.69 -37.14 1.25
CA PHE A 191 -12.35 -35.80 0.77
C PHE A 191 -12.89 -34.74 1.74
N THR A 192 -12.04 -33.78 2.12
CA THR A 192 -12.37 -32.77 3.13
C THR A 192 -11.57 -31.49 2.96
N ASP A 193 -11.99 -30.39 3.58
CA ASP A 193 -11.10 -29.26 3.82
C ASP A 193 -10.05 -29.61 4.89
N ARG A 194 -8.82 -29.12 4.70
CA ARG A 194 -7.69 -29.38 5.62
C ARG A 194 -7.94 -28.80 7.01
N GLY A 195 -8.63 -27.66 7.09
CA GLY A 195 -8.92 -26.97 8.35
C GLY A 195 -9.69 -27.86 9.32
N THR A 196 -10.75 -28.55 8.86
CA THR A 196 -11.53 -29.49 9.66
C THR A 196 -10.67 -30.65 10.15
N PHE A 197 -9.83 -31.25 9.30
CA PHE A 197 -8.94 -32.34 9.70
C PHE A 197 -7.94 -31.91 10.78
N GLN A 198 -7.28 -30.76 10.60
CA GLN A 198 -6.35 -30.20 11.59
C GLN A 198 -7.05 -29.79 12.90
N CYS A 199 -8.30 -29.36 12.82
CA CYS A 199 -9.12 -29.01 13.96
C CYS A 199 -9.48 -30.26 14.78
N LEU A 200 -9.86 -31.37 14.13
CA LEU A 200 -10.11 -32.66 14.81
C LEU A 200 -8.86 -33.24 15.50
N THR A 201 -7.67 -32.97 14.97
CA THR A 201 -6.40 -33.42 15.58
C THR A 201 -5.87 -32.46 16.64
N SER A 202 -6.52 -31.31 16.85
CA SER A 202 -6.09 -30.28 17.78
C SER A 202 -7.03 -30.16 18.98
N ALA A 203 -6.46 -30.24 20.18
CA ALA A 203 -7.19 -29.96 21.42
C ALA A 203 -7.65 -28.49 21.54
N ALA A 204 -7.19 -27.60 20.65
CA ALA A 204 -7.59 -26.19 20.63
C ALA A 204 -8.96 -25.94 19.98
N CYS A 205 -9.58 -26.97 19.40
CA CYS A 205 -10.84 -26.87 18.69
C CYS A 205 -12.02 -27.48 19.46
N ALA A 206 -13.16 -26.78 19.46
CA ALA A 206 -14.42 -27.35 19.93
C ALA A 206 -14.85 -28.50 19.00
N GLY A 207 -15.00 -29.72 19.54
CA GLY A 207 -15.31 -30.92 18.78
C GLY A 207 -14.10 -31.81 18.43
N GLY A 208 -12.88 -31.44 18.81
CA GLY A 208 -11.70 -32.33 18.74
C GLY A 208 -11.78 -33.43 19.81
N SER A 209 -12.65 -34.42 19.61
CA SER A 209 -12.91 -35.48 20.60
C SER A 209 -12.46 -36.87 20.14
N VAL A 210 -12.24 -37.08 18.84
CA VAL A 210 -11.65 -38.30 18.29
C VAL A 210 -10.65 -37.91 17.20
N ALA A 211 -9.37 -37.85 17.56
CA ALA A 211 -8.32 -37.66 16.55
C ALA A 211 -8.40 -38.83 15.55
N PRO A 212 -8.55 -38.58 14.24
CA PRO A 212 -8.65 -39.63 13.24
C PRO A 212 -7.29 -40.31 13.01
N SER A 213 -6.88 -41.18 13.94
CA SER A 213 -5.55 -41.81 13.99
C SER A 213 -5.23 -42.71 12.79
N ASN A 214 -6.27 -43.19 12.10
CA ASN A 214 -6.11 -44.06 10.95
C ASN A 214 -5.93 -43.27 9.66
N LEU A 215 -6.27 -41.98 9.64
CA LEU A 215 -6.26 -41.14 8.46
C LEU A 215 -5.04 -40.21 8.42
N ARG A 216 -4.48 -40.04 7.22
CA ARG A 216 -3.48 -39.03 6.90
C ARG A 216 -3.80 -38.39 5.55
N ILE A 217 -3.24 -37.22 5.31
CA ILE A 217 -3.30 -36.60 3.97
C ILE A 217 -2.50 -37.48 3.00
N VAL A 218 -3.17 -37.99 1.97
CA VAL A 218 -2.56 -38.82 0.91
C VAL A 218 -2.42 -38.06 -0.41
N ALA A 219 -3.24 -37.03 -0.65
CA ALA A 219 -3.07 -36.10 -1.76
C ALA A 219 -3.52 -34.68 -1.40
N ARG A 220 -2.80 -33.68 -1.94
CA ARG A 220 -3.05 -32.24 -1.83
C ARG A 220 -2.24 -31.48 -2.90
N ASP A 221 -2.41 -30.16 -3.00
CA ASP A 221 -1.65 -29.29 -3.92
C ASP A 221 -1.67 -29.80 -5.37
N ASN A 222 -2.80 -29.65 -6.05
CA ASN A 222 -2.95 -30.13 -7.43
C ASN A 222 -1.91 -29.45 -8.33
N SER A 223 -1.19 -30.22 -9.14
CA SER A 223 -0.18 -29.66 -10.04
C SER A 223 -0.83 -28.87 -11.18
N ALA A 224 -0.12 -27.88 -11.74
CA ALA A 224 -0.60 -27.10 -12.88
C ALA A 224 -0.87 -27.95 -14.13
N THR A 225 -0.20 -29.10 -14.24
CA THR A 225 -0.36 -30.06 -15.35
C THR A 225 -1.40 -31.13 -15.09
N ALA A 226 -1.87 -31.30 -13.85
CA ALA A 226 -2.93 -32.24 -13.51
C ALA A 226 -4.29 -31.72 -14.01
N LYS A 227 -5.24 -32.66 -14.18
CA LYS A 227 -6.62 -32.29 -14.55
C LYS A 227 -7.20 -31.36 -13.49
N GLY A 228 -8.02 -30.39 -13.93
CA GLY A 228 -8.58 -29.34 -13.06
C GLY A 228 -7.59 -28.21 -12.71
N GLY A 229 -6.29 -28.36 -13.00
CA GLY A 229 -5.29 -27.31 -12.83
C GLY A 229 -4.94 -26.99 -11.37
N GLN A 230 -3.98 -26.07 -11.18
CA GLN A 230 -3.38 -25.84 -9.86
C GLN A 230 -4.34 -25.25 -8.80
N ASN A 231 -5.47 -24.69 -9.24
CA ASN A 231 -6.45 -24.06 -8.36
C ASN A 231 -7.58 -24.99 -7.94
N LEU A 232 -7.61 -26.24 -8.44
CA LEU A 232 -8.69 -27.19 -8.23
C LEU A 232 -9.07 -27.36 -6.75
N LEU A 233 -8.10 -27.26 -5.85
CA LEU A 233 -8.30 -27.52 -4.43
C LEU A 233 -8.40 -26.24 -3.58
N ILE A 234 -8.35 -25.05 -4.19
CA ILE A 234 -8.41 -23.79 -3.45
C ILE A 234 -9.85 -23.55 -2.97
N ASN A 235 -9.99 -23.16 -1.70
CA ASN A 235 -11.27 -22.82 -1.09
C ASN A 235 -11.23 -21.42 -0.49
N SER A 236 -11.64 -20.40 -1.23
CA SER A 236 -11.59 -18.99 -0.83
C SER A 236 -12.85 -18.55 -0.07
N PHE A 237 -12.69 -17.75 0.98
CA PHE A 237 -13.78 -17.27 1.82
C PHE A 237 -13.93 -15.75 1.74
N HIS A 238 -15.17 -15.32 1.56
CA HIS A 238 -15.54 -13.93 1.38
C HIS A 238 -16.62 -13.50 2.36
N ALA A 239 -16.52 -12.25 2.80
CA ALA A 239 -17.52 -11.63 3.67
C ALA A 239 -18.29 -10.50 2.96
N TYR A 240 -19.57 -10.41 3.28
CA TYR A 240 -20.52 -9.45 2.72
C TYR A 240 -21.30 -8.74 3.84
N ALA A 241 -21.38 -7.42 3.77
CA ALA A 241 -22.34 -6.66 4.55
C ALA A 241 -23.69 -6.65 3.82
N ILE A 242 -24.75 -7.04 4.52
CA ILE A 242 -26.09 -7.11 3.94
C ILE A 242 -26.58 -5.69 3.61
N ASN A 243 -27.16 -5.53 2.43
CA ASN A 243 -27.73 -4.28 1.96
C ASN A 243 -29.11 -4.04 2.60
N PRO A 244 -29.26 -3.05 3.51
CA PRO A 244 -30.56 -2.77 4.11
C PRO A 244 -31.62 -2.32 3.08
N ALA A 245 -31.20 -1.74 1.94
CA ALA A 245 -32.13 -1.27 0.92
C ALA A 245 -32.89 -2.42 0.22
N ALA A 246 -32.33 -3.63 0.19
CA ALA A 246 -33.03 -4.81 -0.33
C ALA A 246 -34.29 -5.17 0.49
N PHE A 247 -34.37 -4.69 1.73
CA PHE A 247 -35.44 -4.98 2.68
C PHE A 247 -36.33 -3.76 3.01
N ALA A 248 -36.21 -2.66 2.26
CA ALA A 248 -36.92 -1.42 2.56
C ALA A 248 -38.46 -1.57 2.65
N GLY A 249 -39.03 -2.59 1.99
CA GLY A 249 -40.46 -2.92 2.03
C GLY A 249 -40.89 -3.84 3.19
N ASN A 250 -39.97 -4.36 4.00
CA ASN A 250 -40.27 -5.29 5.08
C ASN A 250 -39.86 -4.71 6.45
N PRO A 251 -40.81 -4.14 7.23
CA PRO A 251 -40.50 -3.52 8.52
C PRO A 251 -40.02 -4.50 9.61
N ASN A 252 -40.23 -5.81 9.41
CA ASN A 252 -39.83 -6.85 10.35
C ASN A 252 -38.34 -7.24 10.22
N VAL A 253 -37.67 -6.81 9.15
CA VAL A 253 -36.25 -7.06 8.94
C VAL A 253 -35.43 -5.89 9.47
N GLN A 254 -34.46 -6.18 10.33
CA GLN A 254 -33.59 -5.18 10.96
C GLN A 254 -32.12 -5.50 10.65
N ILE A 255 -31.56 -4.80 9.65
CA ILE A 255 -30.16 -4.95 9.26
C ILE A 255 -29.29 -3.91 9.97
N ASN A 256 -28.39 -4.36 10.84
CA ASN A 256 -27.42 -3.48 11.49
C ASN A 256 -26.20 -3.25 10.57
N SER A 257 -26.34 -2.34 9.60
CA SER A 257 -25.31 -2.08 8.59
C SER A 257 -23.99 -1.56 9.18
N THR A 258 -24.05 -0.82 10.29
CA THR A 258 -22.84 -0.33 10.98
C THR A 258 -22.07 -1.50 11.60
N ALA A 259 -22.73 -2.34 12.39
CA ALA A 259 -22.10 -3.52 12.99
C ALA A 259 -21.54 -4.48 11.94
N ALA A 260 -22.28 -4.69 10.82
CA ALA A 260 -21.81 -5.49 9.70
C ALA A 260 -20.53 -4.93 9.08
N THR A 261 -20.49 -3.62 8.81
CA THR A 261 -19.31 -2.96 8.23
C THR A 261 -18.11 -3.05 9.19
N ASP A 262 -18.32 -2.85 10.49
CA ASP A 262 -17.27 -2.96 11.50
C ASP A 262 -16.77 -4.40 11.70
N PHE A 263 -17.66 -5.39 11.59
CA PHE A 263 -17.29 -6.80 11.60
C PHE A 263 -16.44 -7.16 10.39
N LEU A 264 -16.83 -6.73 9.19
CA LEU A 264 -16.04 -6.92 7.98
C LEU A 264 -14.69 -6.20 8.08
N ASN A 265 -14.64 -4.96 8.57
CA ASN A 265 -13.39 -4.22 8.81
C ASN A 265 -12.48 -4.96 9.81
N PHE A 266 -13.06 -5.57 10.85
CA PHE A 266 -12.34 -6.39 11.81
C PHE A 266 -11.73 -7.63 11.14
N LEU A 267 -12.53 -8.39 10.39
CA LEU A 267 -12.08 -9.60 9.68
C LEU A 267 -10.97 -9.30 8.69
N THR A 268 -11.00 -8.16 8.01
CA THR A 268 -9.94 -7.77 7.07
C THR A 268 -8.81 -6.96 7.71
N SER A 269 -8.85 -6.72 9.02
CA SER A 269 -7.85 -5.88 9.68
C SER A 269 -6.48 -6.56 9.73
N PRO A 270 -5.36 -5.82 9.62
CA PRO A 270 -4.02 -6.40 9.77
C PRO A 270 -3.85 -7.18 11.08
N SER A 271 -4.51 -6.73 12.16
CA SER A 271 -4.44 -7.37 13.47
C SER A 271 -5.10 -8.74 13.51
N PHE A 272 -6.30 -8.89 12.93
CA PHE A 272 -7.00 -10.16 12.85
C PHE A 272 -6.32 -11.10 11.85
N GLN A 273 -5.93 -10.58 10.69
CA GLN A 273 -5.21 -11.33 9.67
C GLN A 273 -3.86 -11.88 10.20
N ALA A 274 -3.20 -11.16 11.12
CA ALA A 274 -2.03 -11.68 11.83
C ALA A 274 -2.38 -12.79 12.83
N GLN A 275 -3.49 -12.68 13.56
CA GLN A 275 -3.98 -13.74 14.46
C GLN A 275 -4.34 -15.01 13.69
N LEU A 276 -4.99 -14.86 12.54
CA LEU A 276 -5.42 -15.97 11.69
C LEU A 276 -4.24 -16.85 11.25
N LYS A 277 -3.09 -16.23 10.92
CA LYS A 277 -1.85 -16.97 10.56
C LYS A 277 -1.30 -17.86 11.67
N SER A 278 -1.69 -17.61 12.92
CA SER A 278 -1.28 -18.40 14.09
C SER A 278 -2.37 -19.33 14.60
N PHE A 279 -3.52 -19.39 13.92
CA PHE A 279 -4.62 -20.28 14.29
C PHE A 279 -4.17 -21.75 14.27
N LEU A 280 -4.46 -22.48 15.35
CA LEU A 280 -3.96 -23.84 15.65
C LEU A 280 -2.43 -23.98 15.83
N GLY A 281 -1.68 -22.89 15.90
CA GLY A 281 -0.26 -22.89 16.28
C GLY A 281 0.73 -23.40 15.21
N SER A 282 0.26 -23.96 14.11
CA SER A 282 1.10 -24.38 12.97
C SER A 282 1.35 -23.20 12.02
N THR A 283 2.58 -22.67 12.00
CA THR A 283 2.97 -21.61 11.05
C THR A 283 3.49 -22.15 9.72
N SER A 284 3.87 -23.43 9.66
CA SER A 284 4.40 -24.07 8.44
C SER A 284 3.32 -24.71 7.57
N ASP A 285 2.20 -25.13 8.18
CA ASP A 285 1.07 -25.74 7.50
C ASP A 285 -0.24 -25.19 8.08
N PRO A 286 -0.49 -23.86 7.98
CA PRO A 286 -1.66 -23.26 8.61
C PRO A 286 -2.95 -23.72 7.93
N PRO A 287 -4.05 -23.93 8.69
CA PRO A 287 -5.35 -24.34 8.14
C PRO A 287 -5.95 -23.30 7.20
N PHE A 288 -5.66 -22.02 7.47
CA PHE A 288 -6.16 -20.87 6.72
C PHE A 288 -5.02 -19.93 6.39
N ILE A 289 -5.04 -19.40 5.17
CA ILE A 289 -4.06 -18.45 4.67
C ILE A 289 -4.77 -17.11 4.48
N ALA A 290 -4.34 -16.12 5.25
CA ALA A 290 -4.80 -14.74 5.20
C ALA A 290 -4.60 -14.13 3.80
N ASP A 291 -5.67 -13.62 3.19
CA ASP A 291 -5.69 -13.07 1.82
C ASP A 291 -6.35 -11.69 1.71
N ALA A 292 -6.80 -11.10 2.82
CA ALA A 292 -7.57 -9.86 2.80
C ALA A 292 -6.87 -8.63 2.20
N SER A 293 -5.58 -8.73 1.86
CA SER A 293 -4.79 -7.64 1.28
C SER A 293 -3.76 -8.21 0.30
N PRO A 294 -3.41 -7.48 -0.77
CA PRO A 294 -2.39 -7.95 -1.71
C PRO A 294 -1.03 -8.07 -1.01
N LYS A 295 -0.24 -9.06 -1.44
CA LYS A 295 1.16 -9.17 -1.04
C LYS A 295 2.01 -8.17 -1.82
N ILE A 296 2.61 -7.21 -1.13
CA ILE A 296 3.61 -6.31 -1.72
C ILE A 296 5.01 -6.94 -1.54
N THR A 297 5.70 -7.18 -2.66
CA THR A 297 7.08 -7.66 -2.67
C THR A 297 8.00 -6.57 -3.19
N ILE A 298 8.98 -6.16 -2.39
CA ILE A 298 9.96 -5.14 -2.77
C ILE A 298 11.22 -5.82 -3.31
N THR A 299 11.59 -5.51 -4.56
CA THR A 299 12.82 -6.01 -5.20
C THR A 299 13.95 -4.99 -5.13
N SER A 300 13.63 -3.69 -5.18
CA SER A 300 14.56 -2.60 -4.93
C SER A 300 14.00 -1.69 -3.86
N GLY A 301 14.57 -1.78 -2.66
CA GLY A 301 14.06 -1.12 -1.45
C GLY A 301 14.62 0.27 -1.19
N PHE A 302 14.17 0.86 -0.09
CA PHE A 302 14.58 2.21 0.31
C PHE A 302 16.06 2.25 0.70
N PRO A 303 16.85 3.23 0.23
CA PRO A 303 18.22 3.39 0.65
C PRO A 303 18.29 3.92 2.08
N GLY A 304 19.19 3.39 2.91
CA GLY A 304 19.36 3.87 4.28
C GLY A 304 19.80 5.34 4.38
N LYS A 305 20.50 5.85 3.36
CA LYS A 305 20.92 7.26 3.25
C LYS A 305 20.86 7.75 1.80
N VAL A 306 20.38 8.98 1.62
CA VAL A 306 20.26 9.64 0.31
C VAL A 306 20.68 11.10 0.41
N GLN A 307 21.29 11.63 -0.64
CA GLN A 307 21.57 13.06 -0.75
C GLN A 307 20.30 13.80 -1.20
N GLY A 308 20.02 14.96 -0.60
CA GLY A 308 18.86 15.77 -0.92
C GLY A 308 18.78 16.13 -2.41
N GLY A 309 17.60 15.93 -2.99
CA GLY A 309 17.35 16.12 -4.43
C GLY A 309 17.82 14.97 -5.33
N LYS A 310 18.52 13.95 -4.79
CA LYS A 310 18.80 12.72 -5.54
C LYS A 310 17.49 11.94 -5.71
N LYS A 311 17.27 11.41 -6.91
CA LYS A 311 16.15 10.49 -7.18
C LYS A 311 16.50 9.09 -6.68
N VAL A 312 15.50 8.42 -6.13
CA VAL A 312 15.50 7.03 -5.69
C VAL A 312 14.37 6.33 -6.43
N THR A 313 14.62 5.11 -6.89
CA THR A 313 13.63 4.26 -7.53
C THR A 313 13.34 3.08 -6.62
N ILE A 314 12.06 2.89 -6.30
CA ILE A 314 11.56 1.73 -5.57
C ILE A 314 10.82 0.85 -6.55
N SER A 315 11.22 -0.42 -6.63
CA SER A 315 10.64 -1.38 -7.54
C SER A 315 10.18 -2.63 -6.79
N GLY A 316 9.16 -3.27 -7.33
CA GLY A 316 8.58 -4.45 -6.72
C GLY A 316 7.40 -4.98 -7.53
N SER A 317 6.61 -5.83 -6.91
CA SER A 317 5.34 -6.31 -7.44
C SER A 317 4.29 -6.38 -6.36
N ILE A 318 3.04 -6.36 -6.78
CA ILE A 318 1.90 -6.74 -5.95
C ILE A 318 1.22 -7.97 -6.57
N ALA A 319 0.74 -8.87 -5.73
CA ALA A 319 -0.01 -10.04 -6.16
C ALA A 319 -1.12 -10.33 -5.14
N ASN A 320 -2.23 -10.91 -5.61
CA ASN A 320 -3.15 -11.57 -4.70
C ASN A 320 -2.45 -12.81 -4.13
N VAL A 321 -2.72 -13.11 -2.86
CA VAL A 321 -2.10 -14.20 -2.12
C VAL A 321 -2.65 -15.55 -2.59
N VAL A 322 -3.91 -15.57 -3.04
CA VAL A 322 -4.57 -16.77 -3.57
C VAL A 322 -3.87 -17.21 -4.87
N PRO A 323 -3.35 -18.45 -4.95
CA PRO A 323 -2.67 -18.94 -6.14
C PRO A 323 -3.54 -18.94 -7.40
N GLY A 324 -2.90 -18.72 -8.55
CA GLY A 324 -3.53 -18.74 -9.87
C GLY A 324 -4.56 -17.64 -10.15
N THR A 325 -4.67 -16.65 -9.26
CA THR A 325 -5.44 -15.44 -9.52
C THR A 325 -4.75 -14.55 -10.57
N PRO A 326 -5.51 -13.76 -11.36
CA PRO A 326 -4.93 -12.86 -12.35
C PRO A 326 -3.98 -11.83 -11.74
N ALA A 327 -2.97 -11.42 -12.51
CA ALA A 327 -2.04 -10.38 -12.06
C ALA A 327 -2.77 -9.06 -11.80
N LEU A 328 -2.40 -8.39 -10.71
CA LEU A 328 -2.95 -7.11 -10.29
C LEU A 328 -2.42 -5.95 -11.15
N ALA A 329 -2.89 -5.87 -12.39
CA ALA A 329 -2.48 -4.87 -13.38
C ALA A 329 -3.18 -3.51 -13.19
N ASN A 330 -2.51 -2.42 -13.60
CA ASN A 330 -3.01 -1.04 -13.57
C ASN A 330 -3.44 -0.54 -12.18
N GLN A 331 -2.92 -1.14 -11.12
CA GLN A 331 -3.20 -0.77 -9.74
C GLN A 331 -2.30 0.37 -9.29
N THR A 332 -2.84 1.29 -8.50
CA THR A 332 -2.04 2.38 -7.93
C THR A 332 -1.23 1.86 -6.75
N VAL A 333 0.08 2.05 -6.83
CA VAL A 333 1.02 1.81 -5.74
C VAL A 333 1.63 3.15 -5.36
N SER A 334 1.69 3.43 -4.06
CA SER A 334 2.14 4.71 -3.52
C SER A 334 3.32 4.51 -2.60
N VAL A 335 4.25 5.46 -2.61
CA VAL A 335 5.21 5.65 -1.55
C VAL A 335 4.66 6.71 -0.62
N ASN A 336 4.68 6.46 0.68
CA ASN A 336 4.28 7.41 1.71
C ASN A 336 5.38 7.55 2.76
N GLU A 337 5.51 8.73 3.33
CA GLU A 337 6.24 8.94 4.58
C GLU A 337 5.32 8.59 5.75
N VAL A 338 5.85 7.89 6.76
CA VAL A 338 5.11 7.52 7.97
C VAL A 338 5.06 8.71 8.92
N LEU A 339 3.84 9.11 9.29
CA LEU A 339 3.60 10.22 10.21
C LEU A 339 3.87 9.82 11.66
N THR A 340 3.98 10.82 12.54
CA THR A 340 4.02 10.62 13.99
C THR A 340 2.76 9.87 14.44
N GLY A 341 2.93 8.71 15.08
CA GLY A 341 1.83 7.78 15.39
C GLY A 341 1.77 6.52 14.51
N GLY A 342 2.65 6.40 13.51
CA GLY A 342 2.84 5.15 12.75
C GLY A 342 1.92 4.98 11.54
N LEU A 343 1.02 5.93 11.29
CA LEU A 343 0.13 5.92 10.12
C LEU A 343 0.87 6.40 8.86
N PRO A 344 0.64 5.77 7.70
CA PRO A 344 1.10 6.32 6.42
C PRO A 344 0.53 7.73 6.23
N GLY A 345 1.40 8.69 5.89
CA GLY A 345 0.99 10.02 5.48
C GLY A 345 0.43 10.03 4.07
N LEU A 346 0.19 11.22 3.53
CA LEU A 346 -0.23 11.38 2.14
C LEU A 346 0.84 10.83 1.18
N PRO A 347 0.46 10.31 0.00
CA PRO A 347 1.39 9.86 -1.01
C PRO A 347 2.37 10.95 -1.43
N ILE A 348 3.66 10.65 -1.32
CA ILE A 348 4.74 11.51 -1.81
C ILE A 348 5.10 11.20 -3.27
N ALA A 349 4.79 9.98 -3.71
CA ALA A 349 4.90 9.55 -5.10
C ALA A 349 4.00 8.33 -5.32
N SER A 350 3.58 8.14 -6.57
CA SER A 350 2.77 6.99 -6.95
C SER A 350 3.15 6.50 -8.35
N GLY A 351 2.90 5.22 -8.59
CA GLY A 351 3.03 4.59 -9.90
C GLY A 351 1.88 3.61 -10.13
N LYS A 352 1.83 3.06 -11.35
CA LYS A 352 0.90 2.02 -11.73
C LYS A 352 1.64 0.71 -11.92
N THR A 353 0.98 -0.40 -11.61
CA THR A 353 1.49 -1.73 -11.93
C THR A 353 1.32 -2.04 -13.42
N ASN A 354 2.26 -2.78 -13.99
CA ASN A 354 2.17 -3.31 -15.35
C ASN A 354 1.27 -4.57 -15.41
N SER A 355 1.20 -5.21 -16.57
CA SER A 355 0.41 -6.44 -16.78
C SER A 355 0.81 -7.62 -15.89
N ALA A 356 2.02 -7.63 -15.34
CA ALA A 356 2.51 -8.66 -14.43
C ALA A 356 2.40 -8.26 -12.94
N GLY A 357 1.72 -7.14 -12.63
CA GLY A 357 1.63 -6.62 -11.26
C GLY A 357 2.91 -5.93 -10.76
N ALA A 358 3.92 -5.73 -11.60
CA ALA A 358 5.17 -5.09 -11.23
C ALA A 358 5.08 -3.57 -11.30
N PHE A 359 5.73 -2.87 -10.37
CA PHE A 359 5.78 -1.40 -10.32
C PHE A 359 7.21 -0.88 -10.20
N SER A 360 7.41 0.37 -10.61
CA SER A 360 8.63 1.15 -10.42
C SER A 360 8.27 2.61 -10.17
N ILE A 361 8.61 3.12 -9.00
CA ILE A 361 8.25 4.47 -8.54
C ILE A 361 9.54 5.23 -8.28
N THR A 362 9.75 6.33 -9.01
CA THR A 362 10.92 7.19 -8.84
C THR A 362 10.53 8.50 -8.17
N PHE A 363 11.18 8.82 -7.05
CA PHE A 363 10.91 10.03 -6.27
C PHE A 363 12.17 10.55 -5.59
N SER A 364 12.11 11.74 -5.00
CA SER A 364 13.20 12.30 -4.18
C SER A 364 12.73 12.43 -2.74
N PRO A 365 13.30 11.67 -1.80
CA PRO A 365 12.97 11.82 -0.38
C PRO A 365 13.19 13.26 0.10
N THR A 366 12.19 13.83 0.75
CA THR A 366 12.15 15.24 1.18
C THR A 366 12.58 15.43 2.63
N SER A 367 12.62 14.35 3.39
CA SER A 367 12.84 14.37 4.84
C SER A 367 13.43 13.05 5.32
N THR A 368 14.18 13.11 6.42
CA THR A 368 14.66 11.97 7.16
C THR A 368 13.48 11.40 7.93
N GLY A 369 13.16 10.14 7.68
CA GLY A 369 11.94 9.56 8.20
C GLY A 369 11.82 8.08 7.86
N SER A 370 10.66 7.54 8.18
CA SER A 370 10.29 6.18 7.80
C SER A 370 9.38 6.24 6.59
N TYR A 371 9.58 5.35 5.63
CA TYR A 371 8.83 5.29 4.39
C TYR A 371 8.22 3.90 4.20
N VAL A 372 7.04 3.86 3.59
CA VAL A 372 6.31 2.63 3.27
C VAL A 372 5.87 2.66 1.82
N VAL A 373 5.70 1.47 1.23
CA VAL A 373 4.96 1.29 -0.01
C VAL A 373 3.56 0.79 0.34
N THR A 374 2.52 1.40 -0.23
CA THR A 374 1.13 1.02 0.02
C THR A 374 0.36 0.81 -1.28
N THR A 375 -0.74 0.07 -1.18
CA THR A 375 -1.79 0.03 -2.20
C THR A 375 -3.04 0.72 -1.67
N ASN A 376 -3.92 1.12 -2.57
CA ASN A 376 -5.31 1.42 -2.19
C ASN A 376 -6.08 0.10 -2.03
N GLN A 377 -7.37 0.20 -1.70
CA GLN A 377 -8.28 -0.92 -1.87
C GLN A 377 -8.32 -1.30 -3.36
N ILE A 378 -8.24 -2.60 -3.64
CA ILE A 378 -8.19 -3.12 -5.00
C ILE A 378 -9.44 -3.96 -5.25
N THR A 379 -10.10 -3.66 -6.35
CA THR A 379 -11.11 -4.53 -6.93
C THR A 379 -10.45 -5.41 -7.99
N GLN A 380 -10.53 -6.72 -7.82
CA GLN A 380 -9.94 -7.70 -8.71
C GLN A 380 -11.03 -8.59 -9.29
N ILE A 381 -11.05 -8.79 -10.60
CA ILE A 381 -11.87 -9.84 -11.21
C ILE A 381 -11.06 -11.13 -11.13
N GLU A 382 -11.62 -12.14 -10.47
CA GLU A 382 -10.99 -13.45 -10.31
C GLU A 382 -11.47 -14.43 -11.37
N ASN A 383 -12.78 -14.42 -11.64
CA ASN A 383 -13.39 -15.27 -12.64
C ASN A 383 -14.32 -14.45 -13.54
N SER A 384 -13.83 -14.13 -14.73
CA SER A 384 -14.57 -13.41 -15.76
C SER A 384 -15.53 -14.28 -16.58
N LEU A 385 -15.52 -15.60 -16.39
CA LEU A 385 -16.43 -16.53 -17.08
C LEU A 385 -17.81 -16.57 -16.42
N LEU A 386 -17.90 -16.16 -15.15
CA LEU A 386 -19.16 -16.01 -14.45
C LEU A 386 -19.89 -14.75 -14.89
N ASN A 387 -21.23 -14.79 -14.87
CA ASN A 387 -22.08 -13.65 -15.20
C ASN A 387 -23.15 -13.44 -14.10
N PRO A 388 -23.04 -12.38 -13.27
CA PRO A 388 -21.99 -11.36 -13.31
C PRO A 388 -20.61 -11.92 -12.91
N VAL A 389 -19.56 -11.19 -13.31
CA VAL A 389 -18.18 -11.58 -13.01
C VAL A 389 -17.95 -11.68 -11.52
N PHE A 390 -17.19 -12.70 -11.10
CA PHE A 390 -16.79 -12.87 -9.72
C PHE A 390 -15.45 -12.18 -9.46
N GLY A 391 -15.29 -11.64 -8.25
CA GLY A 391 -14.13 -10.87 -7.90
C GLY A 391 -14.03 -10.54 -6.42
N ASP A 392 -12.88 -9.97 -6.08
CA ASP A 392 -12.42 -9.68 -4.74
C ASP A 392 -12.36 -8.19 -4.47
N LEU A 393 -12.66 -7.85 -3.22
CA LEU A 393 -12.33 -6.56 -2.62
C LEU A 393 -11.16 -6.71 -1.63
N LEU A 394 -9.94 -6.58 -2.16
CA LEU A 394 -8.71 -6.62 -1.36
C LEU A 394 -8.51 -5.28 -0.64
N GLN A 395 -8.27 -5.34 0.66
CA GLN A 395 -8.00 -4.15 1.48
C GLN A 395 -6.63 -3.53 1.19
N PRO A 396 -6.44 -2.24 1.52
CA PRO A 396 -5.14 -1.58 1.41
C PRO A 396 -4.03 -2.36 2.12
N ALA A 397 -2.92 -2.59 1.43
CA ALA A 397 -1.71 -3.18 2.01
C ALA A 397 -0.64 -2.11 2.28
N SER A 398 0.25 -2.39 3.22
CA SER A 398 1.47 -1.60 3.48
C SER A 398 2.65 -2.52 3.72
N THR A 399 3.81 -2.15 3.20
CA THR A 399 5.08 -2.78 3.62
C THR A 399 5.44 -2.38 5.04
N ALA A 400 6.42 -3.09 5.63
CA ALA A 400 7.12 -2.60 6.81
C ALA A 400 7.79 -1.25 6.53
N ALA A 401 7.85 -0.42 7.56
CA ALA A 401 8.46 0.90 7.48
C ALA A 401 9.99 0.80 7.34
N SER A 402 10.54 1.50 6.34
CA SER A 402 11.98 1.56 6.09
C SER A 402 12.52 2.94 6.39
N LYS A 403 13.55 3.02 7.22
CA LYS A 403 14.16 4.31 7.60
C LYS A 403 15.09 4.83 6.50
N VAL A 404 14.88 6.08 6.10
CA VAL A 404 15.71 6.79 5.12
C VAL A 404 16.28 8.04 5.77
N THR A 405 17.60 8.19 5.70
CA THR A 405 18.29 9.39 6.16
C THR A 405 18.58 10.32 4.98
N VAL A 406 18.03 11.53 5.00
CA VAL A 406 18.28 12.52 3.96
C VAL A 406 19.41 13.44 4.41
N GLN A 407 20.54 13.42 3.69
CA GLN A 407 21.61 14.39 3.87
C GLN A 407 21.35 15.60 2.99
N GLY A 408 21.25 16.79 3.58
CA GLY A 408 21.07 18.03 2.82
C GLY A 408 22.14 18.22 1.75
N ALA A 409 21.81 18.93 0.70
CA ALA A 409 22.75 19.33 -0.34
C ALA A 409 22.69 20.83 -0.58
N LEU A 410 23.84 21.40 -0.95
CA LEU A 410 24.00 22.78 -1.37
C LEU A 410 24.42 22.75 -2.83
N GLN A 411 23.68 23.45 -3.70
CA GLN A 411 23.96 23.52 -5.12
C GLN A 411 24.09 24.97 -5.59
N GLY A 412 24.85 25.16 -6.67
CA GLY A 412 25.00 26.46 -7.32
C GLY A 412 25.54 27.58 -6.42
N VAL A 413 26.24 27.25 -5.33
CA VAL A 413 26.67 28.24 -4.33
C VAL A 413 27.70 29.21 -4.92
N SER A 414 27.35 30.49 -4.94
CA SER A 414 28.17 31.59 -5.46
C SER A 414 28.58 32.52 -4.33
N TYR A 415 29.79 33.06 -4.43
CA TYR A 415 30.34 34.05 -3.50
C TYR A 415 30.74 35.29 -4.29
N SER A 416 30.12 36.43 -3.98
CA SER A 416 30.43 37.73 -4.59
C SER A 416 30.96 38.68 -3.53
N ALA A 417 32.17 39.18 -3.73
CA ALA A 417 32.76 40.20 -2.87
C ALA A 417 32.27 41.58 -3.31
N PHE A 418 31.83 42.36 -2.33
CA PHE A 418 31.56 43.78 -2.50
C PHE A 418 32.37 44.57 -1.47
N PRO A 419 32.59 45.87 -1.70
CA PRO A 419 33.19 46.77 -0.71
C PRO A 419 32.60 46.57 0.70
N GLY A 420 33.41 46.05 1.63
CA GLY A 420 33.05 45.82 3.04
C GLY A 420 32.08 44.67 3.33
N ARG A 421 31.74 43.81 2.36
CA ARG A 421 30.80 42.69 2.57
C ARG A 421 30.97 41.55 1.58
N VAL A 422 30.39 40.40 1.90
CA VAL A 422 30.24 39.26 0.98
C VAL A 422 28.75 38.96 0.79
N LEU A 423 28.35 38.72 -0.45
CA LEU A 423 27.05 38.14 -0.79
C LEU A 423 27.27 36.67 -1.16
N VAL A 424 26.48 35.80 -0.56
CA VAL A 424 26.48 34.37 -0.84
C VAL A 424 25.09 33.98 -1.31
N THR A 425 24.98 33.38 -2.49
CA THR A 425 23.72 32.84 -3.01
C THR A 425 23.86 31.36 -3.31
N GLY A 426 22.76 30.63 -3.34
CA GLY A 426 22.77 29.21 -3.72
C GLY A 426 21.41 28.57 -3.50
N THR A 427 21.33 27.27 -3.73
CA THR A 427 20.15 26.46 -3.44
C THR A 427 20.41 25.40 -2.40
N VAL A 428 19.35 25.03 -1.68
CA VAL A 428 19.32 23.90 -0.75
C VAL A 428 18.43 22.79 -1.29
N LEU A 429 18.83 21.55 -1.07
CA LEU A 429 18.03 20.37 -1.43
C LEU A 429 17.99 19.36 -0.28
N PRO A 430 16.83 18.74 -0.02
CA PRO A 430 15.50 19.22 -0.42
C PRO A 430 15.28 20.66 0.10
N GLY A 431 14.30 21.36 -0.49
CA GLY A 431 13.87 22.66 0.04
C GLY A 431 13.46 22.56 1.50
N SER A 432 13.43 23.68 2.21
CA SER A 432 13.04 23.65 3.61
C SER A 432 11.55 23.31 3.73
N GLY A 433 11.25 22.10 4.21
CA GLY A 433 9.88 21.62 4.44
C GLY A 433 9.26 22.12 5.75
N HIS A 434 10.03 22.86 6.57
CA HIS A 434 9.64 23.29 7.91
C HIS A 434 10.15 24.71 8.23
N VAL A 435 9.71 25.28 9.36
CA VAL A 435 10.02 26.67 9.77
C VAL A 435 11.45 26.85 10.30
N LYS A 436 12.24 25.78 10.47
CA LYS A 436 13.57 25.82 11.12
C LYS A 436 14.76 25.59 10.17
N GLY A 437 14.55 25.53 8.86
CA GLY A 437 15.66 25.46 7.90
C GLY A 437 16.59 26.66 8.03
N THR A 438 17.89 26.41 8.15
CA THR A 438 18.90 27.47 8.25
C THR A 438 20.06 27.26 7.29
N VAL A 439 20.49 28.36 6.68
CA VAL A 439 21.74 28.43 5.94
C VAL A 439 22.67 29.38 6.68
N VAL A 440 23.84 28.87 7.06
CA VAL A 440 24.81 29.60 7.87
C VAL A 440 26.06 29.84 7.03
N VAL A 441 26.48 31.11 6.93
CA VAL A 441 27.79 31.44 6.36
C VAL A 441 28.80 31.50 7.50
N LEU A 442 29.88 30.74 7.34
CA LEU A 442 31.03 30.78 8.23
C LEU A 442 32.22 31.40 7.52
N ALA A 443 33.08 32.09 8.28
CA ALA A 443 34.32 32.63 7.75
C ALA A 443 35.49 32.47 8.71
N ARG A 444 36.70 32.44 8.15
CA ARG A 444 37.97 32.55 8.88
C ARG A 444 38.99 33.34 8.08
N GLY A 445 39.98 33.90 8.77
CA GLY A 445 41.17 34.46 8.15
C GLY A 445 42.12 33.37 7.64
N LYS A 446 43.38 33.74 7.35
CA LYS A 446 44.41 32.79 6.87
C LYS A 446 44.62 31.60 7.82
N LYS A 447 44.54 31.84 9.14
CA LYS A 447 44.67 30.85 10.22
C LYS A 447 43.43 30.91 11.14
N GLY A 448 43.22 29.87 11.94
CA GLY A 448 42.14 29.78 12.94
C GLY A 448 40.89 29.02 12.48
N ARG A 449 39.90 28.91 13.37
CA ARG A 449 38.64 28.18 13.14
C ARG A 449 37.60 29.01 12.40
N PHE A 450 36.76 28.35 11.62
CA PHE A 450 35.56 28.95 11.03
C PHE A 450 34.61 29.43 12.13
N ARG A 451 34.15 30.69 12.01
CA ARG A 451 33.13 31.27 12.89
C ARG A 451 31.91 31.65 12.08
N LYS A 452 30.72 31.47 12.66
CA LYS A 452 29.46 31.94 12.07
C LYS A 452 29.52 33.45 11.91
N ILE A 453 29.20 33.94 10.71
CA ILE A 453 29.18 35.37 10.38
C ILE A 453 27.80 35.89 9.97
N ALA A 454 26.93 35.01 9.48
CA ALA A 454 25.55 35.33 9.14
C ALA A 454 24.70 34.05 9.08
N THR A 455 23.39 34.21 9.19
CA THR A 455 22.40 33.13 9.09
C THR A 455 21.22 33.62 8.28
N SER A 456 20.76 32.81 7.32
CA SER A 456 19.44 32.92 6.72
C SER A 456 18.54 31.87 7.34
N PHE A 457 17.33 32.27 7.69
CA PHE A 457 16.23 31.36 7.98
C PHE A 457 15.48 31.15 6.66
N LEU A 458 15.17 29.89 6.37
CA LEU A 458 14.42 29.50 5.19
C LEU A 458 12.94 29.42 5.53
N GLY A 459 12.11 29.94 4.64
CA GLY A 459 10.68 29.70 4.65
C GLY A 459 10.33 28.26 4.27
N SER A 460 9.14 27.83 4.67
CA SER A 460 8.53 26.61 4.12
C SER A 460 8.44 26.74 2.60
N GLY A 461 9.01 25.76 1.88
CA GLY A 461 9.10 25.76 0.42
C GLY A 461 10.31 26.51 -0.16
N ASP A 462 11.15 27.15 0.65
CA ASP A 462 12.32 27.87 0.14
C ASP A 462 13.36 26.88 -0.39
N HIS A 463 13.79 27.12 -1.63
CA HIS A 463 14.81 26.33 -2.31
C HIS A 463 16.09 27.11 -2.57
N ALA A 464 16.00 28.44 -2.64
CA ALA A 464 17.16 29.32 -2.80
C ALA A 464 17.39 30.18 -1.56
N PHE A 465 18.64 30.59 -1.36
CA PHE A 465 19.02 31.52 -0.32
C PHE A 465 19.92 32.62 -0.87
N ALA A 466 19.90 33.75 -0.17
CA ALA A 466 20.89 34.81 -0.32
C ALA A 466 21.24 35.37 1.05
N ILE A 467 22.53 35.46 1.35
CA ILE A 467 23.07 35.94 2.62
C ILE A 467 24.10 37.02 2.34
N SER A 468 23.88 38.22 2.87
CA SER A 468 24.84 39.31 2.84
C SER A 468 25.44 39.50 4.23
N ALA A 469 26.77 39.50 4.34
CA ALA A 469 27.47 39.61 5.60
C ALA A 469 28.60 40.63 5.53
N ALA A 470 28.63 41.59 6.46
CA ALA A 470 29.72 42.55 6.58
C ALA A 470 31.04 41.81 6.88
N ARG A 471 32.12 42.19 6.18
CA ARG A 471 33.47 41.65 6.36
C ARG A 471 34.50 42.74 6.10
N SER A 472 35.54 42.79 6.93
CA SER A 472 36.63 43.74 6.75
C SER A 472 37.48 43.41 5.51
N LYS A 473 38.20 44.43 5.02
CA LYS A 473 39.16 44.29 3.92
C LYS A 473 40.10 43.13 4.19
N GLY A 474 40.31 42.28 3.19
CA GLY A 474 41.32 41.23 3.24
C GLY A 474 40.88 39.92 2.62
N THR A 475 41.78 38.93 2.67
CA THR A 475 41.53 37.58 2.17
C THR A 475 40.89 36.72 3.25
N TRP A 476 39.72 36.18 2.94
CA TRP A 476 38.93 35.33 3.82
C TRP A 476 38.65 33.98 3.16
N PHE A 477 38.42 32.97 4.00
CA PHE A 477 37.89 31.66 3.59
C PHE A 477 36.46 31.56 4.09
N PHE A 478 35.54 31.14 3.22
CA PHE A 478 34.13 31.02 3.51
C PHE A 478 33.62 29.60 3.34
N GLU A 479 32.72 29.19 4.21
CA GLU A 479 31.95 27.95 4.10
C GLU A 479 30.47 28.27 4.27
N VAL A 480 29.62 27.47 3.63
CA VAL A 480 28.17 27.54 3.80
C VAL A 480 27.70 26.23 4.34
N ARG A 481 26.94 26.28 5.44
CA ARG A 481 26.32 25.13 6.05
C ARG A 481 24.81 25.22 5.93
N TYR A 482 24.18 24.19 5.38
CA TYR A 482 22.73 24.01 5.39
C TYR A 482 22.37 22.96 6.44
N GLN A 483 21.33 23.24 7.22
CA GLN A 483 20.72 22.30 8.16
C GLN A 483 19.23 22.60 8.32
N ASP A 484 18.41 21.56 8.40
CA ASP A 484 17.01 21.62 8.76
C ASP A 484 16.76 20.53 9.82
N PRO A 485 16.93 20.86 11.12
CA PRO A 485 16.91 19.86 12.19
C PRO A 485 15.61 19.07 12.24
N GLY A 486 15.72 17.74 12.28
CA GLY A 486 14.57 16.83 12.20
C GLY A 486 14.19 16.43 10.78
N THR A 487 14.58 17.24 9.78
CA THR A 487 14.24 17.04 8.37
C THR A 487 15.41 16.48 7.59
N VAL A 488 16.61 17.04 7.72
CA VAL A 488 17.80 16.58 6.98
C VAL A 488 19.06 16.67 7.83
N LEU A 489 20.03 15.77 7.57
CA LEU A 489 21.37 15.93 8.11
C LEU A 489 22.06 17.14 7.49
N ALA A 490 22.81 17.87 8.32
CA ALA A 490 23.52 19.07 7.88
C ALA A 490 24.58 18.76 6.80
N THR A 491 24.82 19.74 5.94
CA THR A 491 25.88 19.68 4.92
C THR A 491 26.65 20.99 4.90
N THR A 492 27.95 20.93 4.60
CA THR A 492 28.82 22.09 4.53
C THR A 492 29.61 22.07 3.23
N THR A 493 29.69 23.21 2.54
CA THR A 493 30.52 23.35 1.34
C THR A 493 32.00 23.24 1.68
N ARG A 494 32.84 22.96 0.68
CA ARG A 494 34.28 23.22 0.80
C ARG A 494 34.55 24.71 1.01
N ALA A 495 35.67 25.02 1.66
CA ALA A 495 36.11 26.39 1.87
C ALA A 495 36.42 27.12 0.55
N LYS A 496 35.85 28.31 0.34
CA LYS A 496 36.15 29.20 -0.78
C LYS A 496 36.99 30.38 -0.33
N LYS A 497 38.16 30.57 -0.93
CA LYS A 497 39.00 31.76 -0.74
C LYS A 497 38.43 32.93 -1.55
N LEU A 498 38.30 34.11 -0.93
CA LEU A 498 37.81 35.33 -1.56
C LEU A 498 38.43 36.57 -0.91
N PHE A 499 38.78 37.58 -1.71
CA PHE A 499 39.25 38.87 -1.22
C PHE A 499 38.07 39.84 -1.11
N VAL A 500 37.88 40.44 0.07
CA VAL A 500 36.86 41.45 0.33
C VAL A 500 37.52 42.84 0.22
N PRO A 501 37.06 43.73 -0.67
CA PRO A 501 37.56 45.10 -0.76
C PRO A 501 37.22 45.93 0.48
N ALA A 502 37.91 47.07 0.65
CA ALA A 502 37.56 48.05 1.69
C ALA A 502 36.12 48.55 1.49
N ARG A 503 35.47 48.97 2.58
CA ARG A 503 34.11 49.54 2.51
C ARG A 503 34.16 50.88 1.79
N ASP A 504 33.29 51.08 0.81
CA ASP A 504 33.15 52.37 0.13
C ASP A 504 32.48 53.40 1.04
N SER A 505 32.76 54.68 0.79
CA SER A 505 32.10 55.80 1.46
C SER A 505 30.64 55.98 1.03
N ALA A 506 30.25 55.39 -0.11
CA ALA A 506 28.89 55.41 -0.60
C ALA A 506 28.00 54.41 0.16
N GLY A 507 26.75 54.78 0.40
CA GLY A 507 25.76 54.02 1.13
C GLY A 507 24.35 54.20 0.56
N ILE A 508 23.55 53.15 0.66
CA ILE A 508 22.13 53.16 0.30
C ILE A 508 21.33 52.47 1.41
N THR A 509 20.24 53.10 1.84
CA THR A 509 19.36 52.59 2.90
C THR A 509 17.91 52.61 2.42
N THR A 510 17.14 51.63 2.86
CA THR A 510 15.69 51.62 2.62
C THR A 510 14.99 52.30 3.79
N SER A 511 14.07 53.22 3.48
CA SER A 511 13.21 53.87 4.48
C SER A 511 11.83 53.23 4.57
N SER A 512 11.28 52.75 3.45
CA SER A 512 10.00 52.03 3.45
C SER A 512 9.92 51.04 2.29
N PHE A 513 9.26 49.91 2.50
CA PHE A 513 8.96 48.93 1.45
C PHE A 513 7.53 48.43 1.62
N LYS A 514 6.72 48.51 0.56
CA LYS A 514 5.32 48.05 0.54
C LYS A 514 5.07 47.21 -0.69
N VAL A 515 4.31 46.11 -0.54
CA VAL A 515 3.85 45.27 -1.64
C VAL A 515 2.34 45.15 -1.58
N LYS A 516 1.66 45.34 -2.71
CA LYS A 516 0.22 45.15 -2.86
C LYS A 516 -0.06 44.61 -4.27
N ASN A 517 -0.80 43.50 -4.36
CA ASN A 517 -1.20 42.87 -5.62
C ASN A 517 -0.03 42.64 -6.60
N GLY A 518 1.10 42.10 -6.11
CA GLY A 518 2.30 41.87 -6.93
C GLY A 518 3.05 43.13 -7.38
N ARG A 519 2.66 44.33 -6.93
CA ARG A 519 3.41 45.57 -7.18
C ARG A 519 4.06 46.07 -5.91
N PHE A 520 5.33 46.46 -6.00
CA PHE A 520 6.06 47.04 -4.88
C PHE A 520 6.30 48.53 -5.05
N THR A 521 6.38 49.23 -3.91
CA THR A 521 6.92 50.58 -3.81
C THR A 521 8.00 50.59 -2.74
N LEU A 522 9.21 50.99 -3.13
CA LEU A 522 10.37 51.10 -2.25
C LEU A 522 10.82 52.56 -2.20
N LYS A 523 11.02 53.08 -0.99
CA LYS A 523 11.61 54.41 -0.75
C LYS A 523 12.89 54.25 0.04
N GLY A 524 13.87 55.12 -0.21
CA GLY A 524 15.15 55.06 0.49
C GLY A 524 15.96 56.33 0.41
N ARG A 525 17.16 56.27 0.98
CA ARG A 525 18.16 57.33 0.96
C ARG A 525 19.49 56.83 0.44
N ILE A 526 20.22 57.72 -0.22
CA ILE A 526 21.58 57.49 -0.73
C ILE A 526 22.54 58.51 -0.12
N ALA A 527 23.80 58.10 0.03
CA ALA A 527 24.93 58.93 0.42
C ALA A 527 26.18 58.47 -0.36
N PRO A 528 27.14 59.35 -0.70
CA PRO A 528 27.01 60.80 -0.67
C PRO A 528 25.94 61.30 -1.66
N LYS A 529 25.63 62.61 -1.63
CA LYS A 529 24.70 63.21 -2.59
C LYS A 529 25.24 63.07 -4.04
N PRO A 530 24.39 62.76 -5.04
CA PRO A 530 24.80 62.73 -6.44
C PRO A 530 25.33 64.09 -6.91
N SER A 531 26.48 64.12 -7.56
CA SER A 531 27.11 65.34 -8.09
C SER A 531 26.58 65.78 -9.47
N ARG A 532 25.95 64.86 -10.24
CA ARG A 532 25.35 65.13 -11.56
C ARG A 532 24.02 64.38 -11.73
N SER A 533 23.20 64.82 -12.69
CA SER A 533 21.99 64.09 -13.12
C SER A 533 22.41 62.84 -13.91
N GLY A 534 21.83 61.66 -13.60
CA GLY A 534 22.15 60.40 -14.30
C GLY A 534 22.53 59.22 -13.38
N THR A 535 22.64 59.46 -12.08
CA THR A 535 22.84 58.43 -11.04
C THR A 535 21.69 57.44 -10.98
N ILE A 536 22.00 56.15 -10.82
CA ILE A 536 21.02 55.06 -10.90
C ILE A 536 20.90 54.32 -9.56
N VAL A 537 19.66 54.03 -9.18
CA VAL A 537 19.34 53.04 -8.15
C VAL A 537 18.58 51.88 -8.80
N GLN A 538 19.07 50.66 -8.60
CA GLN A 538 18.46 49.42 -9.07
C GLN A 538 17.90 48.62 -7.89
N VAL A 539 16.77 47.98 -8.10
CA VAL A 539 16.29 46.88 -7.27
C VAL A 539 16.65 45.59 -7.99
N LEU A 540 17.48 44.80 -7.35
CA LEU A 540 17.83 43.46 -7.77
C LEU A 540 16.89 42.47 -7.08
N GLY A 541 16.33 41.52 -7.82
CA GLY A 541 15.47 40.45 -7.30
C GLY A 541 16.04 39.08 -7.57
N LEU A 542 15.94 38.20 -6.58
CA LEU A 542 16.19 36.76 -6.65
C LEU A 542 14.90 36.05 -6.26
N ASP A 543 14.37 35.23 -7.17
CA ASP A 543 13.23 34.36 -6.90
C ASP A 543 13.71 33.14 -6.09
N ALA A 544 13.17 33.00 -4.87
CA ALA A 544 13.51 31.94 -3.93
C ALA A 544 12.63 30.69 -4.07
N GLY A 545 11.61 30.77 -4.93
CA GLY A 545 10.72 29.67 -5.28
C GLY A 545 9.24 29.93 -4.95
N PRO A 546 8.36 29.01 -5.37
CA PRO A 546 6.93 29.10 -5.10
C PRO A 546 6.64 28.89 -3.61
N LEU A 547 5.66 29.61 -3.07
CA LEU A 547 5.25 29.50 -1.67
C LEU A 547 4.64 28.14 -1.31
N ASN A 548 4.14 27.40 -2.31
CA ASN A 548 3.41 26.13 -2.14
C ASN A 548 4.06 24.95 -2.89
N ALA A 549 5.31 25.05 -3.34
CA ALA A 549 5.93 23.93 -4.06
C ALA A 549 6.31 22.79 -3.10
N SER A 550 5.85 21.57 -3.41
CA SER A 550 6.35 20.35 -2.80
C SER A 550 7.79 20.09 -3.30
N ALA A 551 8.75 20.67 -2.62
CA ALA A 551 10.14 20.25 -2.52
C ALA A 551 10.95 19.92 -3.81
N GLN A 552 10.58 20.39 -5.01
CA GLN A 552 11.36 20.13 -6.23
C GLN A 552 11.67 21.41 -7.03
N ALA A 553 12.90 21.90 -6.88
CA ALA A 553 13.56 22.67 -7.92
C ALA A 553 14.28 21.69 -8.85
N THR A 554 13.73 21.44 -10.03
CA THR A 554 14.41 20.71 -11.11
C THR A 554 15.37 21.65 -11.85
N GLY A 555 16.67 21.38 -11.76
CA GLY A 555 17.66 21.73 -12.79
C GLY A 555 17.88 23.22 -13.15
N GLY A 556 17.35 24.18 -12.39
CA GLY A 556 17.59 25.60 -12.65
C GLY A 556 19.01 26.02 -12.29
N GLY A 557 19.70 26.73 -13.20
CA GLY A 557 21.05 27.27 -12.95
C GLY A 557 21.14 28.12 -11.67
N SER A 558 22.35 28.31 -11.14
CA SER A 558 22.59 29.04 -9.88
C SER A 558 21.70 30.26 -9.73
N PRO A 559 20.97 30.44 -8.62
CA PRO A 559 20.09 31.58 -8.44
C PRO A 559 20.90 32.88 -8.50
N ARG A 560 20.47 33.78 -9.38
CA ARG A 560 21.14 35.05 -9.65
C ARG A 560 20.17 36.20 -9.44
N PHE A 561 20.67 37.25 -8.81
CA PHE A 561 19.99 38.54 -8.78
C PHE A 561 19.86 39.10 -10.20
N ARG A 562 18.65 39.56 -10.54
CA ARG A 562 18.36 40.27 -11.79
C ARG A 562 17.83 41.65 -11.47
N VAL A 563 18.10 42.64 -12.33
CA VAL A 563 17.48 43.96 -12.20
C VAL A 563 15.99 43.83 -12.47
N ILE A 564 15.15 44.13 -11.47
CA ILE A 564 13.68 44.07 -11.58
C ILE A 564 13.03 45.45 -11.59
N ALA A 565 13.76 46.49 -11.17
CA ALA A 565 13.35 47.87 -11.31
C ALA A 565 14.56 48.81 -11.26
N THR A 566 14.45 49.95 -11.94
CA THR A 566 15.50 50.97 -12.01
C THR A 566 14.87 52.35 -11.83
N VAL A 567 15.53 53.24 -11.09
CA VAL A 567 15.17 54.65 -11.02
C VAL A 567 16.42 55.52 -11.18
N ARG A 568 16.29 56.62 -11.93
CA ARG A 568 17.31 57.66 -12.00
C ARG A 568 17.06 58.69 -10.90
N VAL A 569 18.10 59.05 -10.17
CA VAL A 569 18.05 60.05 -9.10
C VAL A 569 18.62 61.36 -9.64
N ARG A 570 17.89 62.47 -9.41
CA ARG A 570 18.34 63.81 -9.84
C ARG A 570 19.57 64.25 -9.03
N GLY A 571 20.41 65.08 -9.64
CA GLY A 571 21.53 65.72 -8.96
C GLY A 571 21.08 66.45 -7.69
N GLY A 572 21.84 66.32 -6.60
CA GLY A 572 21.52 66.92 -5.30
C GLY A 572 20.42 66.22 -4.48
N ALA A 573 19.65 65.28 -5.07
CA ALA A 573 18.64 64.54 -4.33
C ALA A 573 19.24 63.35 -3.56
N THR A 574 18.92 63.24 -2.28
CA THR A 574 19.34 62.11 -1.43
C THR A 574 18.25 61.08 -1.21
N LYS A 575 17.01 61.36 -1.60
CA LYS A 575 15.85 60.47 -1.47
C LYS A 575 15.49 59.90 -2.84
N PHE A 576 15.05 58.65 -2.87
CA PHE A 576 14.55 58.01 -4.09
C PHE A 576 13.29 57.20 -3.81
N MET A 577 12.51 56.97 -4.87
CA MET A 577 11.37 56.06 -4.88
C MET A 577 11.44 55.21 -6.14
N VAL A 578 11.34 53.89 -5.99
CA VAL A 578 11.32 52.94 -7.10
C VAL A 578 10.09 52.03 -6.96
N ARG A 579 9.46 51.74 -8.09
CA ARG A 579 8.30 50.84 -8.20
C ARG A 579 8.62 49.74 -9.19
N GLY A 580 8.04 48.57 -8.98
CA GLY A 580 8.21 47.43 -9.87
C GLY A 580 7.19 46.33 -9.58
N GLY A 581 7.29 45.24 -10.33
CA GLY A 581 6.45 44.05 -10.18
C GLY A 581 7.23 42.89 -9.54
N LEU A 582 6.52 42.05 -8.81
CA LEU A 582 6.94 40.73 -8.35
C LEU A 582 5.84 39.74 -8.72
N LYS A 583 6.22 38.54 -9.12
CA LYS A 583 5.25 37.49 -9.44
C LYS A 583 4.58 37.00 -8.14
N ARG A 584 3.26 36.77 -8.21
CA ARG A 584 2.45 36.28 -7.09
C ARG A 584 2.66 34.79 -6.90
N GLY A 585 2.47 34.31 -5.67
CA GLY A 585 2.69 32.93 -5.27
C GLY A 585 4.16 32.57 -5.07
N GLU A 586 5.08 33.54 -5.06
CA GLU A 586 6.52 33.33 -4.94
C GLU A 586 7.12 34.09 -3.75
N HIS A 587 8.27 33.59 -3.29
CA HIS A 587 9.11 34.25 -2.32
C HIS A 587 10.28 34.94 -3.04
N TRP A 588 10.46 36.24 -2.81
CA TRP A 588 11.52 37.03 -3.42
C TRP A 588 12.51 37.56 -2.38
N ILE A 589 13.81 37.51 -2.70
CA ILE A 589 14.86 38.20 -1.96
C ILE A 589 15.33 39.40 -2.80
N LEU A 590 15.28 40.59 -2.21
CA LEU A 590 15.57 41.86 -2.87
C LEU A 590 16.85 42.49 -2.33
N GLU A 591 17.61 43.13 -3.21
CA GLU A 591 18.78 43.93 -2.88
C GLU A 591 18.74 45.28 -3.60
N LEU A 592 19.18 46.34 -2.93
CA LEU A 592 19.35 47.64 -3.55
C LEU A 592 20.78 47.82 -4.03
N LYS A 593 20.95 48.38 -5.23
CA LYS A 593 22.25 48.80 -5.77
C LYS A 593 22.19 50.28 -6.11
N TYR A 594 23.20 51.02 -5.68
CA TYR A 594 23.39 52.45 -5.94
C TYR A 594 24.67 52.66 -6.75
N GLU A 595 24.54 53.30 -7.90
CA GLU A 595 25.66 53.63 -8.79
C GLU A 595 25.80 55.16 -8.87
N PRO A 596 26.73 55.76 -8.10
CA PRO A 596 26.78 57.21 -7.90
C PRO A 596 26.98 58.06 -9.16
N GLY A 597 27.50 57.49 -10.25
CA GLY A 597 27.91 58.24 -11.45
C GLY A 597 29.16 59.08 -11.17
N GLY A 598 30.35 58.59 -11.54
CA GLY A 598 31.65 59.22 -11.25
C GLY A 598 32.66 58.26 -10.61
N ALA A 599 33.69 58.78 -9.94
CA ALA A 599 34.80 58.00 -9.35
C ALA A 599 34.47 57.25 -8.04
N ALA A 600 33.24 57.36 -7.52
CA ALA A 600 32.80 56.65 -6.32
C ALA A 600 32.28 55.24 -6.67
N GLY A 601 32.73 54.23 -5.92
CA GLY A 601 32.30 52.84 -6.08
C GLY A 601 30.80 52.63 -5.82
N SER A 602 30.25 51.53 -6.36
CA SER A 602 28.82 51.19 -6.19
C SER A 602 28.51 50.76 -4.75
N ALA A 603 27.44 51.29 -4.17
CA ALA A 603 26.96 50.87 -2.86
C ALA A 603 25.80 49.90 -2.96
N TYR A 604 25.63 49.05 -1.95
CA TYR A 604 24.57 48.07 -1.90
C TYR A 604 23.85 48.08 -0.55
N GLY A 605 22.53 47.88 -0.58
CA GLY A 605 21.69 47.86 0.61
C GLY A 605 21.69 46.49 1.31
N GLY A 606 20.98 46.41 2.44
CA GLY A 606 20.66 45.13 3.08
C GLY A 606 19.66 44.31 2.25
N LEU A 607 19.71 42.99 2.40
CA LEU A 607 18.75 42.08 1.77
C LEU A 607 17.37 42.21 2.42
N ARG A 608 16.31 42.06 1.62
CA ARG A 608 14.92 42.03 2.09
C ARG A 608 14.19 40.84 1.51
N SER A 609 13.64 40.00 2.37
CA SER A 609 12.81 38.85 1.99
C SER A 609 11.33 39.26 1.96
N VAL A 610 10.60 38.79 0.94
CA VAL A 610 9.23 39.23 0.63
C VAL A 610 8.43 38.07 0.05
N ARG A 611 7.41 37.62 0.77
CA ARG A 611 6.42 36.66 0.24
C ARG A 611 5.29 37.42 -0.44
N VAL A 612 4.98 37.05 -1.68
CA VAL A 612 3.96 37.74 -2.48
C VAL A 612 2.73 36.84 -2.61
N THR A 613 1.73 37.06 -1.76
CA THR A 613 0.45 36.34 -1.80
C THR A 613 -0.51 36.86 -2.88
#